data_AF-A0A7S3W0Z2-F1
#
_entry.id   AF-A0A7S3W0Z2-F1
#
_cell.length_a   1.000
_cell.length_b   1.000
_cell.length_c   1.000
_cell.angle_alpha   90.00
_cell.angle_beta   90.00
_cell.angle_gamma   90.00
#
_symmetry.space_group_name_H-M   'P 1'
#
loop_
_entity.id
_entity.type
_entity.pdbx_description
1 polymer ?
#
loop_
_entity_poly.entity_id
_entity_poly.type
_entity_poly.pdbx_seq_one_letter_code
_entity_poly.pdbx_strand_id
1 'polypeptide(L)'
;AHHFELDSWQYKYFTAFHWSITQFTPASMHVQPQNMLERIFALVVVVGALVGFSYLVGSITGSLTQLRAMQEDSSRQFWTLRRFLRQQQISMALSLRVTQYVEHAWSQ
;
A
#
# COMPACT_ATOMS: atom_id res chain seq x y z
N ALA A 1 18.94 -12.87 -32.31
CA ALA A 1 17.55 -13.32 -32.42
C ALA A 1 17.44 -14.81 -32.75
N HIS A 2 18.12 -15.32 -33.78
CA HIS A 2 17.99 -16.74 -34.21
C HIS A 2 18.41 -17.82 -33.18
N HIS A 3 19.29 -17.52 -32.21
CA HIS A 3 19.58 -18.49 -31.13
C HIS A 3 18.40 -18.73 -30.18
N PHE A 4 17.54 -17.73 -30.01
CA PHE A 4 16.41 -17.81 -29.11
C PHE A 4 15.32 -18.74 -29.65
N GLU A 5 15.24 -18.93 -30.97
CA GLU A 5 14.19 -19.76 -31.58
C GLU A 5 14.33 -21.24 -31.22
N LEU A 6 15.55 -21.71 -30.98
CA LEU A 6 15.88 -23.10 -30.63
C LEU A 6 15.78 -23.39 -29.12
N ASP A 7 15.61 -22.36 -28.29
CA ASP A 7 15.51 -22.54 -26.85
C ASP A 7 14.16 -23.14 -26.44
N SER A 8 14.16 -23.86 -25.31
CA SER A 8 12.97 -24.45 -24.73
C SER A 8 11.92 -23.37 -24.42
N TRP A 9 10.64 -23.72 -24.52
CA TRP A 9 9.54 -22.78 -24.23
C TRP A 9 9.61 -22.23 -22.80
N GLN A 10 10.12 -23.04 -21.85
CA GLN A 10 10.32 -22.65 -20.46
C GLN A 10 11.34 -21.51 -20.37
N TYR A 11 12.48 -21.64 -21.04
CA TYR A 11 13.51 -20.61 -21.04
C TYR A 11 12.99 -19.28 -21.60
N LYS A 12 12.22 -19.34 -22.69
CA LYS A 12 11.57 -18.16 -23.28
C LYS A 12 10.59 -17.50 -22.33
N TYR A 13 9.74 -18.29 -21.69
CA TYR A 13 8.75 -17.81 -20.72
C TYR A 13 9.42 -17.13 -19.52
N PHE A 14 10.38 -17.80 -18.87
CA PHE A 14 11.07 -17.25 -17.71
C PHE A 14 11.91 -16.02 -18.07
N THR A 15 12.49 -15.98 -19.27
CA THR A 15 13.22 -14.79 -19.75
C THR A 15 12.29 -13.61 -19.97
N ALA A 16 11.15 -13.81 -20.65
CA ALA A 16 10.15 -12.76 -20.86
C ALA A 16 9.56 -12.26 -19.54
N PHE A 17 9.28 -13.18 -18.62
CA PHE A 17 8.79 -12.86 -17.29
C PHE A 17 9.81 -12.07 -16.47
N HIS A 18 11.08 -12.50 -16.45
CA HIS A 18 12.16 -11.77 -15.80
C HIS A 18 12.30 -10.36 -16.39
N TRP A 19 12.31 -10.23 -17.73
CA TRP A 19 12.35 -8.93 -18.39
C TRP A 19 11.18 -8.03 -17.93
N SER A 20 9.95 -8.55 -17.84
CA SER A 20 8.79 -7.78 -17.38
C SER A 20 8.93 -7.29 -15.93
N ILE A 21 9.46 -8.13 -15.03
CA ILE A 21 9.70 -7.77 -13.63
C ILE A 21 10.78 -6.69 -13.53
N THR A 22 11.84 -6.77 -14.34
CA THR A 22 12.90 -5.75 -14.33
C THR A 22 12.42 -4.36 -14.75
N GLN A 23 11.23 -4.24 -15.36
CA GLN A 23 10.62 -2.93 -15.66
C GLN A 23 10.02 -2.26 -14.40
N PHE A 24 9.62 -3.04 -13.39
CA PHE A 24 9.16 -2.52 -12.10
C PHE A 24 10.33 -2.11 -11.20
N THR A 25 11.37 -2.94 -11.17
CA THR A 25 12.59 -2.71 -10.40
C THR A 25 13.79 -2.88 -11.32
N PRO A 26 14.44 -1.79 -11.76
CA PRO A 26 15.57 -1.87 -12.68
C PRO A 26 16.60 -2.87 -12.18
N ALA A 27 16.80 -3.94 -12.93
CA ALA A 27 17.76 -4.99 -12.64
C ALA A 27 18.51 -5.36 -13.92
N SER A 28 19.64 -6.06 -13.76
CA SER A 28 20.46 -6.44 -14.92
C SER A 28 19.69 -7.43 -15.80
N MET A 29 19.51 -7.07 -17.07
CA MET A 29 18.80 -7.87 -18.04
C MET A 29 19.56 -7.90 -19.37
N HIS A 30 19.75 -9.11 -19.90
CA HIS A 30 20.50 -9.34 -21.15
C HIS A 30 19.66 -9.03 -22.40
N VAL A 31 18.33 -9.04 -22.30
CA VAL A 31 17.41 -8.67 -23.39
C VAL A 31 17.28 -7.15 -23.43
N GLN A 32 17.85 -6.55 -24.48
CA GLN A 32 17.89 -5.10 -24.70
C GLN A 32 17.31 -4.76 -26.07
N PRO A 33 16.56 -3.67 -26.22
CA PRO A 33 15.98 -3.29 -27.50
C PRO A 33 17.07 -2.90 -28.51
N GLN A 34 17.03 -3.54 -29.68
CA GLN A 34 18.02 -3.37 -30.75
C GLN A 34 17.56 -2.39 -31.84
N ASN A 35 16.26 -2.10 -31.91
CA ASN A 35 15.69 -1.17 -32.88
C ASN A 35 14.78 -0.13 -32.23
N MET A 36 14.42 0.90 -33.02
CA MET A 36 13.65 2.04 -32.53
C MET A 36 12.25 1.62 -32.03
N LEU A 37 11.60 0.68 -32.70
CA LEU A 37 10.26 0.22 -32.32
C LEU A 37 10.29 -0.55 -30.99
N GLU A 38 11.27 -1.43 -30.81
CA GLU A 38 11.51 -2.13 -29.54
C GLU A 38 11.82 -1.15 -28.40
N ARG A 39 12.56 -0.06 -28.68
CA ARG A 39 12.84 0.99 -27.69
C ARG A 39 11.57 1.72 -27.26
N ILE A 40 10.72 2.10 -28.22
CA ILE A 40 9.44 2.76 -27.93
C ILE A 40 8.55 1.82 -27.09
N PHE A 41 8.46 0.55 -27.47
CA PHE A 41 7.71 -0.45 -26.70
C PHE A 41 8.23 -0.57 -25.25
N ALA A 42 9.54 -0.73 -25.07
CA ALA A 42 10.15 -0.82 -23.75
C ALA A 42 9.85 0.42 -22.90
N LEU A 43 9.94 1.63 -23.47
CA LEU A 43 9.61 2.87 -22.77
C LEU A 43 8.16 2.91 -22.30
N VAL A 44 7.21 2.51 -23.15
CA VAL A 44 5.79 2.44 -22.79
C VAL A 44 5.56 1.46 -21.63
N VAL A 45 6.20 0.29 -21.67
CA VAL A 45 6.11 -0.71 -20.60
C VAL A 45 6.69 -0.17 -19.28
N VAL A 46 7.85 0.49 -19.31
CA VAL A 46 8.47 1.10 -18.11
C VAL A 46 7.56 2.16 -17.49
N VAL A 47 6.98 3.04 -18.30
CA VAL A 47 6.04 4.07 -17.80
C VAL A 47 4.80 3.41 -17.19
N GLY A 48 4.24 2.39 -17.84
CA GLY A 48 3.11 1.63 -17.31
C GLY A 48 3.45 0.91 -15.99
N ALA A 49 4.63 0.29 -15.91
CA ALA A 49 5.12 -0.38 -14.72
C ALA A 49 5.29 0.61 -13.55
N LEU A 50 5.83 1.81 -13.80
CA LEU A 50 5.96 2.86 -12.80
C LEU A 50 4.60 3.29 -12.24
N VAL A 51 3.62 3.56 -13.11
CA VAL A 51 2.26 3.94 -12.69
C VAL A 51 1.61 2.81 -11.87
N GLY A 52 1.70 1.57 -12.34
CA GLY A 52 1.17 0.40 -11.62
C GLY A 52 1.84 0.21 -10.26
N PHE A 53 3.16 0.38 -10.19
CA PHE A 53 3.91 0.30 -8.94
C PHE A 53 3.52 1.40 -7.95
N SER A 54 3.43 2.65 -8.41
CA SER A 54 2.98 3.78 -7.58
C SER A 54 1.58 3.55 -7.04
N TYR A 55 0.66 3.03 -7.87
CA TYR A 55 -0.69 2.67 -7.41
C TYR A 55 -0.65 1.59 -6.33
N LEU A 56 0.15 0.54 -6.52
CA LEU A 56 0.27 -0.56 -5.58
C LEU A 56 0.78 -0.05 -4.22
N VAL A 57 1.87 0.72 -4.21
CA VAL A 57 2.41 1.35 -2.99
C VAL A 57 1.40 2.29 -2.34
N GLY A 58 0.70 3.10 -3.14
CA GLY A 58 -0.36 3.99 -2.66
C GLY A 58 -1.50 3.24 -1.99
N SER A 59 -1.95 2.13 -2.57
CA SER A 59 -3.02 1.31 -2.02
C SER A 59 -2.65 0.64 -0.69
N ILE A 60 -1.42 0.12 -0.58
CA ILE A 60 -0.89 -0.44 0.68
C ILE A 60 -0.80 0.65 1.74
N THR A 61 -0.22 1.79 1.40
CA THR A 61 -0.06 2.92 2.32
C THR A 61 -1.42 3.43 2.80
N GLY A 62 -2.39 3.61 1.89
CA GLY A 62 -3.74 4.03 2.22
C GLY A 62 -4.43 3.04 3.16
N SER A 63 -4.28 1.74 2.91
CA SER A 63 -4.82 0.68 3.79
C SER A 63 -4.18 0.72 5.17
N LEU A 64 -2.86 0.90 5.27
CA LEU A 64 -2.15 1.04 6.55
C LEU A 64 -2.57 2.30 7.31
N THR A 65 -2.75 3.42 6.61
CA THR A 65 -3.26 4.66 7.22
C THR A 65 -4.68 4.46 7.74
N GLN A 66 -5.55 3.80 6.99
CA GLN A 66 -6.91 3.49 7.43
C GLN A 66 -6.91 2.59 8.66
N LEU A 67 -6.07 1.55 8.68
CA LEU A 67 -5.92 0.66 9.84
C LEU A 67 -5.45 1.42 11.09
N ARG A 68 -4.50 2.36 10.94
CA ARG A 68 -4.04 3.22 12.05
C ARG A 68 -5.13 4.17 12.52
N ALA A 69 -5.87 4.79 11.60
CA ALA A 69 -6.98 5.68 11.94
C ALA A 69 -8.06 4.94 12.76
N MET A 70 -8.37 3.69 12.41
CA MET A 70 -9.30 2.85 13.18
C MET A 70 -8.83 2.60 14.62
N GLN A 71 -7.51 2.45 14.85
CA GLN A 71 -6.96 2.32 16.20
C GLN A 71 -6.98 3.64 16.98
N GLU A 72 -6.74 4.75 16.30
CA GLU A 72 -6.71 6.09 16.90
C GLU A 72 -8.11 6.63 17.24
N ASP A 73 -9.14 6.27 16.46
CA ASP A 73 -10.49 6.80 16.63
C ASP A 73 -11.08 6.51 18.03
N SER A 74 -10.92 5.30 18.56
CA SER A 74 -11.38 4.98 19.91
C SER A 74 -10.71 5.86 20.96
N SER A 75 -9.38 5.99 20.89
CA SER A 75 -8.60 6.83 21.80
C SER A 75 -9.00 8.31 21.72
N ARG A 76 -9.26 8.80 20.50
CA ARG A 76 -9.69 10.17 20.24
C ARG A 76 -11.09 10.45 20.79
N GLN A 77 -12.01 9.49 20.69
CA GLN A 77 -13.36 9.60 21.24
C GLN A 77 -13.34 9.63 22.77
N PHE A 78 -12.58 8.75 23.43
CA PHE A 78 -12.39 8.80 24.88
C PHE A 78 -11.71 10.10 25.34
N TRP A 79 -10.72 10.59 24.60
CA TRP A 79 -10.09 11.88 24.89
C TRP A 79 -11.09 13.05 24.79
N THR A 80 -11.93 13.04 23.76
CA THR A 80 -12.97 14.06 23.55
C THR A 80 -14.00 14.05 24.66
N LEU A 81 -14.45 12.86 25.10
CA LEU A 81 -15.34 12.68 26.24
C LEU A 81 -14.72 13.27 27.51
N ARG A 82 -13.50 12.88 27.86
CA ARG A 82 -12.78 13.39 29.04
C ARG A 82 -12.64 14.91 29.01
N ARG A 83 -12.34 15.47 27.83
CA ARG A 83 -12.26 16.93 27.65
C ARG A 83 -13.60 17.62 27.90
N PHE A 84 -14.70 17.07 27.36
CA PHE A 84 -16.05 17.60 27.56
C PHE A 84 -16.46 17.61 29.04
N LEU A 85 -16.25 16.49 29.74
CA LEU A 85 -16.58 16.37 31.18
C LEU A 85 -15.83 17.40 32.02
N ARG A 86 -14.56 17.68 31.68
CA ARG A 86 -13.75 18.71 32.34
C ARG A 86 -14.22 20.13 32.01
N GLN A 87 -14.59 20.40 30.77
CA GLN A 87 -15.10 21.71 30.34
C GLN A 87 -16.43 22.06 31.02
N GLN A 88 -17.32 21.09 31.18
CA GLN A 88 -18.61 21.26 31.85
C GLN A 88 -18.54 21.21 33.38
N GLN A 89 -17.33 21.16 33.97
CA GLN A 89 -17.12 21.12 35.42
C GLN A 89 -17.92 20.00 36.12
N ILE A 90 -18.04 18.85 35.47
CA ILE A 90 -18.76 17.70 36.03
C ILE A 90 -17.96 17.15 37.22
N SER A 91 -18.66 16.79 38.30
CA SER A 91 -18.04 16.23 39.50
C SER A 91 -17.22 14.97 39.18
N MET A 92 -16.09 14.80 39.85
CA MET A 92 -15.18 13.67 39.60
C MET A 92 -15.89 12.32 39.68
N ALA A 93 -16.79 12.15 40.66
CA ALA A 93 -17.56 10.93 40.85
C ALA A 93 -18.49 10.62 39.66
N LEU A 94 -19.17 11.64 39.09
CA LEU A 94 -20.03 11.45 37.93
C LEU A 94 -19.21 11.23 36.65
N SER A 95 -18.11 11.95 36.50
CA SER A 95 -17.16 11.79 35.38
C SER A 95 -16.60 10.37 35.29
N LEU A 96 -16.22 9.79 36.44
CA LEU A 96 -15.76 8.40 36.53
C LEU A 96 -16.86 7.40 36.14
N ARG A 97 -18.08 7.57 36.66
CA ARG A 97 -19.23 6.70 36.32
C ARG A 97 -19.53 6.71 34.82
N VAL A 98 -19.57 7.90 34.21
CA VAL A 98 -19.81 8.05 32.77
C VAL A 98 -18.69 7.40 31.96
N THR A 99 -17.43 7.62 32.33
CA THR A 99 -16.28 7.04 31.60
C THR A 99 -16.28 5.51 31.69
N GLN A 100 -16.52 4.94 32.88
CA GLN A 100 -16.61 3.49 33.07
C GLN A 100 -17.77 2.85 32.31
N TYR A 101 -18.93 3.52 32.29
CA TYR A 101 -20.08 3.05 31.51
C TYR A 101 -19.78 3.02 30.01
N VAL A 102 -19.19 4.09 29.48
CA VAL A 102 -18.82 4.19 28.05
C VAL A 102 -17.74 3.16 27.69
N GLU A 103 -16.75 2.95 28.55
CA GLU A 103 -15.70 1.95 28.35
C GLU A 103 -16.26 0.52 28.33
N HIS A 104 -17.17 0.20 29.25
CA HIS A 104 -17.87 -1.09 29.24
C HIS A 104 -18.74 -1.27 27.98
N ALA A 105 -19.49 -0.24 27.59
CA ALA A 105 -20.34 -0.28 26.40
C ALA A 105 -19.56 -0.41 25.09
N TRP A 106 -18.31 0.07 25.03
CA TRP A 106 -17.43 -0.06 23.85
C TRP A 106 -16.70 -1.40 23.75
N SER A 107 -16.59 -2.12 24.87
CA SER A 107 -15.91 -3.42 24.97
C SER A 107 -16.82 -4.62 24.65
N GLN A 108 -18.13 -4.40 24.50
CA GLN A 108 -19.16 -5.36 24.11
C GLN A 108 -19.42 -5.30 22.60
#